data_AF-A0A0F9PLY0-F1
#
_entry.id   AF-A0A0F9PLY0-F1
#
_cell.length_a   1.000
_cell.length_b   1.000
_cell.length_c   1.000
_cell.angle_alpha   90.00
_cell.angle_beta   90.00
_cell.angle_gamma   90.00
#
_symmetry.space_group_name_H-M   'P 1'
#
loop_
_entity.id
_entity.type
_entity.pdbx_description
1 polymer ?
#
loop_
_entity_poly.entity_id
_entity_poly.type
_entity_poly.pdbx_seq_one_letter_code
_entity_poly.pdbx_strand_id
1 'polypeptide(L)'
;CTCSNMPQFLNDIGINYDQRNSLVVGLVMGFAVIPTIFSITEDAIFGVPKHLTIGSLALGATPWQTMTRVVLLTASPGIFSAIMIGLGRAVGETMIVLMATGNTPIMDFNIFEGFRALSANIAVEMPEAEVASSHYRVLFLAALVLFLATFILNTLAEIVRQRLRNKYSSL
;
A
#
# COMPACT_ATOMS: atom_id res chain seq x y z
N CYS A 1 -21.08 -10.57 37.79
CA CYS A 1 -19.71 -10.26 38.27
C CYS A 1 -18.82 -11.43 37.90
N THR A 2 -17.86 -11.39 36.98
CA THR A 2 -17.18 -10.23 36.38
C THR A 2 -16.56 -10.68 35.05
N CYS A 3 -17.33 -10.65 33.95
CA CYS A 3 -16.80 -10.72 32.57
C CYS A 3 -16.03 -9.45 32.16
N SER A 4 -15.43 -8.76 33.14
CA SER A 4 -14.59 -7.57 32.95
C SER A 4 -13.11 -7.85 33.21
N ASN A 5 -12.75 -9.08 33.63
CA ASN A 5 -11.39 -9.46 34.02
C ASN A 5 -10.72 -10.50 33.08
N MET A 6 -11.31 -10.77 31.91
CA MET A 6 -10.66 -11.63 30.90
C MET A 6 -9.28 -11.12 30.44
N PRO A 7 -9.01 -9.80 30.26
CA PRO A 7 -7.67 -9.36 29.83
C PRO A 7 -6.61 -9.50 30.94
N GLN A 8 -7.03 -9.59 32.21
CA GLN A 8 -6.12 -9.64 33.35
C GLN A 8 -5.65 -11.08 33.63
N PHE A 9 -6.52 -12.07 33.43
CA PHE A 9 -6.18 -13.49 33.55
C PHE A 9 -5.20 -14.00 32.48
N LEU A 10 -5.22 -13.40 31.28
CA LEU A 10 -4.28 -13.71 30.20
C LEU A 10 -2.87 -13.16 30.47
N ASN A 11 -2.75 -12.07 31.24
CA ASN A 11 -1.48 -11.44 31.58
C ASN A 11 -0.70 -12.24 32.66
N ASP A 12 -1.43 -12.86 33.60
CA ASP A 12 -0.84 -13.72 34.64
C ASP A 12 -0.27 -15.05 34.11
N ILE A 13 -0.64 -15.47 32.89
CA ILE A 13 -0.13 -16.68 32.22
C ILE A 13 1.17 -16.38 31.42
N GLY A 14 1.69 -15.15 31.47
CA GLY A 14 2.99 -14.79 30.88
C GLY A 14 2.97 -14.73 29.35
N ILE A 15 1.79 -14.82 28.74
CA ILE A 15 1.60 -14.59 27.31
C ILE A 15 1.10 -13.15 27.17
N ASN A 16 2.04 -12.23 26.95
CA ASN A 16 1.72 -10.85 26.54
C ASN A 16 1.05 -10.89 25.16
N TYR A 17 -0.25 -11.20 25.14
CA TYR A 17 -1.05 -11.17 23.92
C TYR A 17 -1.53 -9.73 23.73
N ASP A 18 -0.66 -8.89 23.19
CA ASP A 18 -1.08 -7.58 22.72
C ASP A 18 -2.02 -7.78 21.52
N GLN A 19 -3.32 -7.59 21.77
CA GLN A 19 -4.38 -7.69 20.76
C GLN A 19 -4.23 -6.62 19.65
N ARG A 20 -3.31 -5.66 19.80
CA ARG A 20 -3.03 -4.56 18.86
C ARG A 20 -1.95 -4.94 17.86
N ASN A 21 -2.20 -6.02 17.12
CA ASN A 21 -1.16 -6.69 16.37
C ASN A 21 -1.00 -6.11 14.96
N SER A 22 0.13 -5.46 14.67
CA SER A 22 0.51 -4.96 13.33
C SER A 22 0.41 -6.05 12.25
N LEU A 23 0.50 -7.33 12.64
CA LEU A 23 0.30 -8.48 11.77
C LEU A 23 -1.14 -8.55 11.22
N VAL A 24 -2.14 -8.28 12.06
CA VAL A 24 -3.56 -8.29 11.65
C VAL A 24 -3.82 -7.13 10.69
N VAL A 25 -3.27 -5.95 10.98
CA VAL A 25 -3.32 -4.79 10.11
C VAL A 25 -2.68 -5.10 8.75
N GLY A 26 -1.49 -5.70 8.74
CA GLY A 26 -0.80 -6.10 7.52
C GLY A 26 -1.58 -7.14 6.70
N LEU A 27 -2.25 -8.08 7.35
CA LEU A 27 -3.06 -9.11 6.67
C LEU A 27 -4.31 -8.52 6.03
N VAL A 28 -5.05 -7.68 6.76
CA VAL A 28 -6.22 -6.95 6.23
C VAL A 28 -5.79 -6.05 5.07
N MET A 29 -4.66 -5.35 5.22
CA MET A 29 -4.15 -4.47 4.17
C MET A 29 -3.70 -5.23 2.93
N GLY A 30 -3.05 -6.38 3.11
CA GLY A 30 -2.70 -7.28 2.02
C GLY A 30 -3.94 -7.67 1.22
N PHE A 31 -5.00 -8.09 1.92
CA PHE A 31 -6.25 -8.48 1.26
C PHE A 31 -6.91 -7.32 0.49
N ALA A 32 -6.88 -6.11 1.03
CA ALA A 32 -7.44 -4.92 0.39
C ALA A 32 -6.70 -4.53 -0.91
N VAL A 33 -5.38 -4.73 -0.96
CA VAL A 33 -4.53 -4.30 -2.09
C VAL A 33 -4.54 -5.31 -3.24
N ILE A 34 -4.76 -6.60 -2.97
CA ILE A 34 -4.81 -7.68 -3.98
C ILE A 34 -5.69 -7.34 -5.20
N PRO A 35 -6.99 -7.00 -5.05
CA PRO A 35 -7.85 -6.76 -6.21
C PRO A 35 -7.37 -5.57 -7.05
N THR A 36 -6.83 -4.54 -6.41
CA THR A 36 -6.27 -3.37 -7.11
C THR A 36 -5.06 -3.74 -7.95
N ILE A 37 -4.10 -4.48 -7.39
CA ILE A 37 -2.90 -4.91 -8.13
C ILE A 37 -3.28 -5.86 -9.25
N PHE A 38 -4.22 -6.79 -9.01
CA PHE A 38 -4.68 -7.75 -10.00
C PHE A 38 -5.26 -7.07 -11.23
N SER A 39 -6.22 -6.16 -11.07
CA SER A 39 -6.85 -5.48 -12.21
C SER A 39 -5.85 -4.66 -13.04
N ILE A 40 -4.94 -3.92 -12.39
CA ILE A 40 -3.94 -3.12 -13.13
C ILE A 40 -2.91 -4.03 -13.84
N THR A 41 -2.54 -5.15 -13.21
CA THR A 41 -1.64 -6.15 -13.81
C THR A 41 -2.29 -6.85 -15.00
N GLU A 42 -3.58 -7.19 -14.89
CA GLU A 42 -4.37 -7.75 -15.98
C GLU A 42 -4.39 -6.81 -17.20
N ASP A 43 -4.68 -5.52 -16.97
CA ASP A 43 -4.63 -4.49 -18.02
C ASP A 43 -3.23 -4.39 -18.66
N ALA A 44 -2.16 -4.50 -17.86
CA ALA A 44 -0.78 -4.46 -18.36
C ALA A 44 -0.43 -5.69 -19.24
N ILE A 45 -0.94 -6.87 -18.90
CA ILE A 45 -0.75 -8.09 -19.68
C ILE A 45 -1.55 -8.04 -20.98
N PHE A 46 -2.81 -7.59 -20.93
CA PHE A 46 -3.65 -7.43 -22.12
C PHE A 46 -3.19 -6.30 -23.05
N GLY A 47 -2.41 -5.34 -22.52
CA GLY A 47 -1.75 -4.30 -23.31
C GLY A 47 -0.59 -4.80 -24.19
N VAL A 48 -0.12 -6.04 -24.02
CA VAL A 48 0.95 -6.62 -24.84
C VAL A 48 0.41 -6.95 -26.24
N PRO A 49 1.01 -6.42 -27.32
CA PRO A 49 0.48 -6.62 -28.66
C PRO A 49 0.61 -8.09 -29.09
N LYS A 50 -0.49 -8.64 -29.61
CA LYS A 50 -0.61 -10.08 -29.94
C LYS A 50 0.40 -10.57 -30.98
N HIS A 51 0.96 -9.68 -31.81
CA HIS A 51 1.96 -10.05 -32.82
C HIS A 51 3.25 -10.60 -32.18
N LEU A 52 3.64 -10.14 -30.99
CA LEU A 52 4.79 -10.67 -30.25
C LEU A 52 4.56 -12.12 -29.81
N THR A 53 3.33 -12.40 -29.34
CA THR A 53 2.91 -13.75 -28.92
C THR A 53 2.85 -14.69 -30.13
N ILE A 54 2.25 -14.25 -31.24
CA ILE A 54 2.12 -15.05 -32.47
C ILE A 54 3.49 -15.29 -33.11
N GLY A 55 4.37 -14.29 -33.14
CA GLY A 55 5.74 -14.42 -33.63
C GLY A 55 6.56 -15.43 -32.82
N SER A 56 6.43 -15.41 -31.49
CA SER A 56 7.06 -16.40 -30.60
C SER A 56 6.55 -17.82 -30.87
N LEU A 57 5.24 -18.00 -31.04
CA LEU A 57 4.64 -19.30 -31.37
C LEU A 57 5.07 -19.79 -32.77
N ALA A 58 5.20 -18.90 -33.76
CA ALA A 58 5.67 -19.22 -35.11
C ALA A 58 7.14 -19.66 -35.15
N LEU A 59 7.95 -19.22 -34.18
CA LEU A 59 9.33 -19.68 -33.99
C LEU A 59 9.43 -21.03 -33.27
N GLY A 60 8.29 -21.69 -32.99
CA GLY A 60 8.23 -22.98 -32.31
C GLY A 60 8.34 -22.90 -30.78
N ALA A 61 8.20 -21.71 -30.18
CA ALA A 61 8.20 -21.57 -28.73
C ALA A 61 6.91 -22.14 -28.12
N THR A 62 7.02 -22.74 -26.94
CA THR A 62 5.83 -23.22 -26.21
C THR A 62 5.02 -22.05 -25.64
N PRO A 63 3.72 -22.23 -25.36
CA PRO A 63 2.91 -21.20 -24.70
C PRO A 63 3.51 -20.73 -23.36
N TRP A 64 4.11 -21.65 -22.60
CA TRP A 64 4.79 -21.34 -21.34
C TRP A 64 6.04 -20.48 -21.54
N GLN A 65 6.87 -20.81 -22.53
CA GLN A 65 8.05 -20.02 -22.88
C GLN A 65 7.66 -18.62 -23.38
N THR A 66 6.62 -18.54 -24.20
CA THR A 66 6.09 -17.26 -24.72
C THR A 66 5.55 -16.39 -23.57
N MET A 67 4.82 -16.99 -22.63
CA MET A 67 4.28 -16.24 -21.48
C MET A 67 5.38 -15.69 -20.58
N THR A 68 6.38 -16.50 -20.24
CA THR A 68 7.45 -16.08 -19.31
C THR A 68 8.50 -15.17 -19.95
N ARG A 69 8.90 -15.42 -21.20
CA ARG A 69 10.00 -14.68 -21.84
C ARG A 69 9.56 -13.49 -22.68
N VAL A 70 8.34 -13.50 -23.20
CA VAL A 70 7.85 -12.44 -24.09
C VAL A 70 6.80 -11.60 -23.38
N VAL A 71 5.70 -12.21 -22.95
CA VAL A 71 4.57 -11.48 -22.36
C VAL A 71 4.93 -10.87 -21.01
N LEU A 72 5.46 -11.66 -20.07
CA LEU A 72 5.82 -11.19 -18.74
C LEU A 72 6.93 -10.13 -18.78
N LEU A 73 7.93 -10.30 -19.65
CA LEU A 73 9.01 -9.34 -19.82
C LEU A 73 8.49 -8.00 -20.37
N THR A 74 7.60 -8.05 -21.35
CA THR A 74 6.98 -6.87 -21.97
C THR A 74 6.00 -6.17 -21.01
N ALA A 75 5.22 -6.93 -20.24
CA ALA A 75 4.30 -6.41 -19.23
C ALA A 75 5.00 -5.98 -17.92
N SER A 76 6.25 -6.38 -17.69
CA SER A 76 6.98 -6.14 -16.44
C SER A 76 6.96 -4.68 -15.93
N PRO A 77 7.07 -3.65 -16.79
CA PRO A 77 7.00 -2.26 -16.32
C PRO A 77 5.58 -1.89 -15.83
N GLY A 78 4.55 -2.48 -16.42
CA GLY A 78 3.15 -2.28 -16.04
C GLY A 78 2.82 -2.99 -14.72
N ILE A 79 3.36 -4.18 -14.52
CA ILE A 79 3.26 -4.92 -13.24
C ILE A 79 3.95 -4.13 -12.11
N PHE A 80 5.14 -3.59 -12.37
CA PHE A 80 5.84 -2.75 -11.38
C PHE A 80 5.02 -1.50 -11.02
N SER A 81 4.39 -0.87 -12.02
CA SER A 81 3.49 0.26 -11.81
C SER A 81 2.24 -0.13 -11.02
N ALA A 82 1.65 -1.29 -11.28
CA ALA A 82 0.51 -1.83 -10.53
C ALA A 82 0.83 -2.00 -9.05
N ILE A 83 2.00 -2.55 -8.73
CA ILE A 83 2.47 -2.75 -7.34
C ILE A 83 2.67 -1.39 -6.66
N MET A 84 3.34 -0.44 -7.31
CA MET A 84 3.56 0.90 -6.76
C MET A 84 2.25 1.64 -6.48
N ILE A 85 1.30 1.59 -7.42
CA ILE A 85 -0.02 2.23 -7.25
C ILE A 85 -0.84 1.53 -6.17
N GLY A 86 -0.84 0.19 -6.13
CA GLY A 86 -1.53 -0.59 -5.10
C GLY A 86 -1.04 -0.25 -3.69
N LEU A 87 0.28 -0.18 -3.50
CA LEU A 87 0.90 0.23 -2.23
C LEU A 87 0.61 1.71 -1.90
N GLY A 88 0.67 2.60 -2.88
CA GLY A 88 0.33 4.01 -2.70
C GLY A 88 -1.12 4.22 -2.26
N ARG A 89 -2.07 3.50 -2.88
CA ARG A 89 -3.48 3.48 -2.45
C ARG A 89 -3.64 2.90 -1.07
N ALA A 90 -2.86 1.87 -0.73
CA ALA A 90 -2.87 1.29 0.60
C ALA A 90 -2.51 2.34 1.68
N VAL A 91 -1.45 3.09 1.44
CA VAL A 91 -1.00 4.17 2.33
C VAL A 91 -2.00 5.35 2.34
N GLY A 92 -2.66 5.63 1.21
CA GLY A 92 -3.68 6.67 1.11
C GLY A 92 -4.99 6.32 1.83
N GLU A 93 -5.37 5.04 1.84
CA GLU A 93 -6.57 4.51 2.51
C GLU A 93 -6.33 4.25 4.02
N THR A 94 -5.33 4.92 4.61
CA THR A 94 -4.90 4.78 6.02
C THR A 94 -5.98 5.09 7.08
N MET A 95 -7.19 5.45 6.66
CA MET A 95 -8.40 5.39 7.47
C MET A 95 -8.68 3.97 8.00
N ILE A 96 -8.35 2.92 7.23
CA ILE A 96 -8.49 1.53 7.68
C ILE A 96 -7.50 1.23 8.82
N VAL A 97 -6.25 1.65 8.67
CA VAL A 97 -5.18 1.44 9.67
C VAL A 97 -5.50 2.17 10.98
N LEU A 98 -6.06 3.38 10.88
CA LEU A 98 -6.59 4.15 12.00
C LEU A 98 -7.64 3.39 12.81
N MET A 99 -8.64 2.84 12.12
CA MET A 99 -9.73 2.09 12.74
C MET A 99 -9.26 0.77 13.35
N ALA A 100 -8.27 0.12 12.74
CA ALA A 100 -7.74 -1.15 13.23
C ALA A 100 -6.75 -0.98 14.41
N THR A 101 -5.98 0.11 14.44
CA THR A 101 -4.91 0.32 15.43
C THR A 101 -5.38 1.11 16.67
N GLY A 102 -6.51 1.80 16.59
CA GLY A 102 -7.19 2.40 17.73
C GLY A 102 -6.28 3.30 18.59
N ASN A 103 -5.98 4.50 18.11
CA ASN A 103 -5.33 5.64 18.80
C ASN A 103 -4.25 5.33 19.85
N THR A 104 -3.50 4.23 19.75
CA THR A 104 -2.43 3.93 20.71
C THR A 104 -1.10 4.39 20.11
N PRO A 105 -0.47 5.44 20.63
CA PRO A 105 0.80 5.92 20.13
C PRO A 105 1.90 5.20 20.92
N ILE A 106 2.42 4.10 20.37
CA ILE A 106 3.59 3.44 20.95
C ILE A 106 4.70 3.51 19.90
N MET A 107 5.74 4.28 20.21
CA MET A 107 6.87 4.58 19.32
C MET A 107 8.06 3.66 19.62
N ASP A 108 7.84 2.36 19.75
CA ASP A 108 8.96 1.42 19.75
C ASP A 108 9.22 0.89 18.34
N PHE A 109 10.50 0.83 17.98
CA PHE A 109 11.04 0.20 16.76
C PHE A 109 10.86 -1.34 16.78
N ASN A 110 9.80 -1.82 17.40
CA ASN A 110 9.42 -3.22 17.45
C ASN A 110 8.32 -3.46 16.43
N ILE A 111 8.53 -4.43 15.53
CA ILE A 111 7.54 -4.89 14.53
C ILE A 111 6.24 -5.41 15.20
N PHE A 112 6.27 -5.58 16.53
CA PHE A 112 5.19 -6.05 17.37
C PHE A 112 4.39 -4.94 18.08
N GLU A 113 4.80 -3.67 17.97
CA GLU A 113 4.03 -2.53 18.48
C GLU A 113 3.44 -1.69 17.33
N GLY A 114 2.25 -1.13 17.57
CA GLY A 114 1.40 -0.55 16.51
C GLY A 114 2.00 0.68 15.84
N PHE A 115 2.03 0.68 14.50
CA PHE A 115 2.48 1.81 13.69
C PHE A 115 1.38 2.89 13.58
N ARG A 116 1.61 4.09 14.13
CA ARG A 116 0.71 5.24 13.92
C ARG A 116 1.04 5.94 12.60
N ALA A 117 0.10 5.91 11.65
CA ALA A 117 0.27 6.63 10.39
C ALA A 117 0.38 8.15 10.64
N LEU A 118 1.27 8.85 9.93
CA LEU A 118 1.39 10.31 10.06
C LEU A 118 0.05 11.03 9.79
N SER A 119 -0.76 10.53 8.84
CA SER A 119 -2.12 11.00 8.58
C SER A 119 -3.07 10.84 9.78
N ALA A 120 -2.90 9.76 10.54
CA ALA A 120 -3.64 9.50 11.78
C ALA A 120 -3.32 10.54 12.85
N ASN A 121 -2.03 10.83 13.01
CA ASN A 121 -1.53 11.80 13.96
C ASN A 121 -2.11 13.19 13.68
N ILE A 122 -2.07 13.61 12.40
CA ILE A 122 -2.62 14.89 11.95
C ILE A 122 -4.14 14.96 12.22
N ALA A 123 -4.90 13.94 11.85
CA ALA A 123 -6.37 13.95 11.97
C ALA A 123 -6.87 14.03 13.43
N VAL A 124 -6.14 13.43 14.37
CA VAL A 124 -6.53 13.39 15.80
C VAL A 124 -5.99 14.60 16.56
N GLU A 125 -4.77 15.03 16.28
CA GLU A 125 -4.11 16.09 17.06
C GLU A 125 -4.36 17.51 16.53
N MET A 126 -4.71 17.68 15.24
CA MET A 126 -5.06 19.01 14.70
C MET A 126 -6.31 19.64 15.34
N PRO A 127 -7.39 18.89 15.62
CA PRO A 127 -8.59 19.45 16.26
C PRO A 127 -8.43 19.74 17.75
N GLU A 128 -7.56 19.00 18.46
CA GLU A 128 -7.32 19.18 19.90
C GLU A 128 -6.26 20.23 20.23
N ALA A 129 -5.42 20.62 19.27
CA ALA A 129 -4.39 21.64 19.49
C ALA A 129 -4.97 23.06 19.47
N GLU A 130 -4.63 23.84 20.49
CA GLU A 130 -4.98 25.27 20.58
C GLU A 130 -4.44 26.03 19.37
N VAL A 131 -5.33 26.74 18.67
CA VAL A 131 -5.02 27.54 17.47
C VAL A 131 -3.95 28.58 17.81
N ALA A 132 -2.80 28.51 17.11
CA ALA A 132 -1.59 29.35 17.27
C ALA A 132 -0.47 28.86 18.21
N SER A 133 -0.59 27.68 18.83
CA SER A 133 0.53 27.04 19.54
C SER A 133 1.65 26.57 18.59
N SER A 134 2.87 26.38 19.10
CA SER A 134 4.01 25.83 18.32
C SER A 134 3.71 24.42 17.76
N HIS A 135 2.93 23.62 18.49
CA HIS A 135 2.48 22.29 18.08
C HIS A 135 1.64 22.30 16.80
N TYR A 136 0.71 23.27 16.67
CA TYR A 136 -0.13 23.40 15.46
C TYR A 136 0.70 23.63 14.20
N ARG A 137 1.78 24.43 14.29
CA ARG A 137 2.67 24.72 13.15
C ARG A 137 3.47 23.50 12.70
N VAL A 138 3.94 22.68 13.64
CA VAL A 138 4.67 21.43 13.35
C VAL A 138 3.75 20.42 12.67
N LEU A 139 2.52 20.28 13.16
CA LEU A 139 1.54 19.35 12.59
C LEU A 139 1.09 19.78 11.18
N PHE A 140 0.96 21.08 10.94
CA PHE A 140 0.68 21.63 9.61
C PHE A 140 1.84 21.41 8.64
N LEU A 141 3.09 21.59 9.08
CA LEU A 141 4.28 21.31 8.27
C LEU A 141 4.38 19.82 7.94
N ALA A 142 4.10 18.93 8.91
CA ALA A 142 4.06 17.50 8.68
C ALA A 142 2.99 17.11 7.65
N ALA A 143 1.80 17.72 7.70
CA ALA A 143 0.74 17.52 6.71
C ALA A 143 1.17 17.97 5.30
N LEU A 144 1.83 19.13 5.20
CA LEU A 144 2.34 19.66 3.94
C LEU A 144 3.44 18.79 3.34
N VAL A 145 4.35 18.26 4.16
CA VAL A 145 5.40 17.32 3.73
C VAL A 145 4.78 16.02 3.23
N LEU A 146 3.80 15.47 3.96
CA LEU A 146 3.10 14.25 3.56
C LEU A 146 2.33 14.43 2.25
N PHE A 147 1.69 15.60 2.07
CA PHE A 147 1.03 15.97 0.83
C PHE A 147 2.01 16.04 -0.34
N LEU A 148 3.14 16.73 -0.17
CA LEU A 148 4.18 16.83 -1.21
C LEU A 148 4.77 15.47 -1.58
N ALA A 149 5.07 14.63 -0.58
CA ALA A 149 5.58 13.28 -0.81
C ALA A 149 4.57 12.43 -1.61
N THR A 150 3.30 12.44 -1.20
CA THR A 150 2.23 11.72 -1.90
C THR A 150 2.01 12.25 -3.31
N PHE A 151 2.04 13.57 -3.50
CA PHE A 151 1.90 14.22 -4.80
C PHE A 151 3.04 13.82 -5.76
N ILE A 152 4.29 13.82 -5.28
CA ILE A 152 5.45 13.43 -6.09
C ILE A 152 5.35 11.95 -6.47
N LEU A 153 5.06 11.05 -5.52
CA LEU A 153 4.92 9.61 -5.79
C LEU A 153 3.79 9.33 -6.78
N ASN A 154 2.62 9.94 -6.59
CA ASN A 154 1.49 9.78 -7.50
C ASN A 154 1.80 10.34 -8.90
N THR A 155 2.49 11.48 -8.98
CA THR A 155 2.90 12.07 -10.25
C THR A 155 3.92 11.19 -10.98
N LEU A 156 4.93 10.66 -10.27
CA LEU A 156 5.90 9.73 -10.84
C LEU A 156 5.23 8.44 -11.33
N ALA A 157 4.29 7.89 -10.56
CA ALA A 157 3.52 6.72 -10.96
C ALA A 157 2.73 6.96 -12.26
N GLU A 158 2.05 8.11 -12.38
CA GLU A 158 1.29 8.46 -13.58
C GLU A 158 2.21 8.72 -14.78
N ILE A 159 3.37 9.36 -14.59
CA ILE A 159 4.35 9.58 -15.66
C ILE A 159 4.90 8.26 -16.19
N VAL A 160 5.23 7.32 -15.30
CA VAL A 160 5.67 5.96 -15.70
C VAL A 160 4.56 5.28 -16.50
N ARG A 161 3.30 5.35 -16.03
CA ARG A 161 2.13 4.79 -16.73
C ARG A 161 1.98 5.37 -18.14
N GLN A 162 2.08 6.69 -18.30
CA GLN A 162 1.96 7.36 -19.59
C GLN A 162 3.12 7.01 -20.54
N ARG A 163 4.35 6.93 -20.02
CA ARG A 163 5.53 6.52 -20.80
C ARG A 163 5.38 5.11 -21.35
N LEU A 164 4.85 4.18 -20.56
CA LEU A 164 4.53 2.81 -21.00
C LEU A 164 3.46 2.80 -22.08
N ARG A 165 2.33 3.49 -21.84
CA ARG A 165 1.22 3.55 -22.80
C ARG A 165 1.67 4.10 -24.15
N ASN A 166 2.49 5.14 -24.16
CA ASN A 166 3.00 5.74 -25.40
C ASN A 166 3.97 4.83 -26.16
N LYS A 167 4.79 4.02 -25.46
CA LYS A 167 5.66 3.03 -26.13
C LYS A 167 4.89 1.89 -26.79
N TYR A 168 3.71 1.54 -26.28
CA TYR A 168 2.86 0.48 -26.84
C TYR A 168 1.83 0.99 -27.85
N SER A 169 1.38 2.24 -27.74
CA SER A 169 0.46 2.84 -28.72
C SER A 169 1.11 3.19 -30.07
N SER A 170 2.44 3.11 -30.16
CA SER A 170 3.22 3.38 -31.39
C SER A 170 3.76 2.12 -32.08
N LEU A 171 3.25 0.94 -31.72
CA LEU A 171 3.51 -0.37 -32.34
C LEU A 171 2.18 -0.99 -32.79
#